data_AF-A0AAW1V9L4-F1
#
_entry.id   AF-A0AAW1V9L4-F1
#
_cell.length_a   1.000
_cell.length_b   1.000
_cell.length_c   1.000
_cell.angle_alpha   90.00
_cell.angle_beta   90.00
_cell.angle_gamma   90.00
#
_symmetry.space_group_name_H-M   'P 1'
#
loop_
_entity.id
_entity.type
_entity.pdbx_description
1 polymer ?
#
loop_
_entity_poly.entity_id
_entity_poly.type
_entity_poly.pdbx_seq_one_letter_code
_entity_poly.pdbx_strand_id
1 'polypeptide(L)'
;MLNKILILFCLLISVLNCEAFEVPDATLEVLRPRGFRLSIPDVEGIKLFAFHGKINEEMNGREAGFFSRDITKAKNGRWTFYDPNTELKIGDTLYFWTYVDYFDGRNKLGYPKDDQVIQVTEQHIVDKSGPTSTTGYYRPVTTTTQPTVNKPPKNCAPSITTYNGGNRSCKNQKIFSEVFSKPMKNSWTTEKRFAGEPDFEFVIYSDYPKILKLEGGHLSIKPILSDSLFGDRFVTSPEEYDFGPGCTGKQGTPECVQAAEAFLIKPPVLSAQISTKDSFSFKYGRIEFRAKLPKGDWLYPEKIALSVDGTIYGNVFPPEGGYAALESDLNLEGTDRWRYSTSDMAPFDKEMYITIGVGVGGWNFPDRKDGSKPWVNGEPKSQKNFYRAKSKWYPTWNNQSALVVDYLDIYAI
;
A
#
# COMPACT_ATOMS: atom_id res chain seq x y z
N MET A 1 45.93 -69.74 -31.50
CA MET A 1 44.93 -69.73 -30.41
C MET A 1 44.97 -68.38 -29.73
N LEU A 2 43.81 -67.96 -29.21
CA LEU A 2 43.48 -66.74 -28.48
C LEU A 2 43.02 -65.50 -29.27
N ASN A 3 41.68 -65.49 -29.36
CA ASN A 3 40.69 -64.43 -29.53
C ASN A 3 41.07 -62.95 -29.36
N LYS A 4 40.60 -62.19 -30.35
CA LYS A 4 39.75 -60.98 -30.28
C LYS A 4 39.41 -60.48 -28.87
N ILE A 5 39.67 -59.20 -28.62
CA ILE A 5 38.67 -58.23 -28.10
C ILE A 5 39.17 -56.82 -28.46
N LEU A 6 38.35 -56.15 -29.26
CA LEU A 6 38.45 -54.75 -29.64
C LEU A 6 37.79 -53.94 -28.51
N ILE A 7 38.55 -53.09 -27.80
CA ILE A 7 37.95 -52.09 -26.89
C ILE A 7 38.34 -50.72 -27.44
N LEU A 8 37.43 -50.16 -28.22
CA LEU A 8 37.42 -48.76 -28.61
C LEU A 8 36.99 -47.97 -27.37
N PHE A 9 37.92 -47.26 -26.73
CA PHE A 9 37.63 -46.41 -25.59
C PHE A 9 36.95 -45.12 -26.10
N CYS A 10 35.63 -45.15 -26.23
CA CYS A 10 34.83 -43.93 -26.36
C CYS A 10 34.97 -43.14 -25.05
N LEU A 11 35.86 -42.17 -25.03
CA LEU A 11 35.90 -41.10 -24.05
C LEU A 11 34.62 -40.25 -24.24
N LEU A 12 33.53 -40.70 -23.62
CA LEU A 12 32.39 -39.86 -23.35
C LEU A 12 32.84 -38.88 -22.26
N ILE A 13 33.39 -37.74 -22.70
CA ILE A 13 33.49 -36.56 -21.85
C ILE A 13 32.04 -36.16 -21.58
N SER A 14 31.50 -36.65 -20.46
CA SER A 14 30.30 -36.08 -19.88
C SER A 14 30.70 -34.71 -19.38
N VAL A 15 30.52 -33.72 -20.26
CA VAL A 15 30.44 -32.32 -19.86
C VAL A 15 29.27 -32.29 -18.89
N LEU A 16 29.56 -32.27 -17.59
CA LEU A 16 28.61 -31.84 -16.58
C LEU A 16 28.35 -30.37 -16.89
N ASN A 17 27.39 -30.13 -17.78
CA ASN A 17 26.78 -28.82 -17.93
C ASN A 17 26.16 -28.53 -16.56
N CYS A 18 26.84 -27.73 -15.76
CA CYS A 18 26.19 -26.97 -14.72
C CYS A 18 25.38 -25.90 -15.46
N GLU A 19 24.21 -26.27 -15.98
CA GLU A 19 23.26 -25.30 -16.49
C GLU A 19 22.81 -24.46 -15.29
N ALA A 20 23.38 -23.27 -15.18
CA ALA A 20 22.85 -22.26 -14.28
C ALA A 20 21.43 -21.94 -14.73
N PHE A 21 20.49 -21.92 -13.77
CA PHE A 21 19.11 -21.57 -14.05
C PHE A 21 19.02 -20.20 -14.72
N GLU A 22 18.32 -20.12 -15.85
CA GLU A 22 18.05 -18.87 -16.56
C GLU A 22 16.58 -18.47 -16.37
N VAL A 23 16.35 -17.20 -16.06
CA VAL A 23 14.98 -16.67 -15.88
C VAL A 23 14.26 -16.66 -17.24
N PRO A 24 13.07 -17.28 -17.34
CA PRO A 24 12.30 -17.29 -18.59
C PRO A 24 11.91 -15.89 -19.06
N ASP A 25 11.72 -15.75 -20.38
CA ASP A 25 11.24 -14.50 -20.97
C ASP A 25 9.82 -14.15 -20.49
N ALA A 26 9.63 -12.86 -20.18
CA ALA A 26 8.34 -12.34 -19.78
C ALA A 26 7.41 -12.12 -20.99
N THR A 27 6.14 -12.48 -20.83
CA THR A 27 5.07 -12.28 -21.82
C THR A 27 4.15 -11.17 -21.35
N LEU A 28 3.90 -10.19 -22.22
CA LEU A 28 2.98 -9.08 -22.00
C LEU A 28 1.61 -9.36 -22.64
N GLU A 29 0.53 -9.18 -21.88
CA GLU A 29 -0.85 -9.18 -22.37
C GLU A 29 -1.53 -7.86 -21.98
N VAL A 30 -1.99 -7.08 -22.95
CA VAL A 30 -2.72 -5.82 -22.74
C VAL A 30 -4.22 -6.09 -22.79
N LEU A 31 -4.94 -5.73 -21.73
CA LEU A 31 -6.38 -5.96 -21.61
C LEU A 31 -7.16 -4.72 -22.00
N ARG A 32 -8.27 -4.90 -22.73
CA ARG A 32 -9.24 -3.85 -23.00
C ARG A 32 -10.38 -3.84 -21.98
N PRO A 33 -10.89 -2.67 -21.56
CA PRO A 33 -10.48 -1.32 -21.99
C PRO A 33 -9.20 -0.80 -21.32
N ARG A 34 -8.76 -1.40 -20.20
CA ARG A 34 -7.53 -1.06 -19.47
C ARG A 34 -7.03 -2.28 -18.68
N GLY A 35 -5.79 -2.21 -18.25
CA GLY A 35 -5.06 -3.23 -17.50
C GLY A 35 -4.09 -4.02 -18.38
N PHE A 36 -3.11 -4.66 -17.75
CA PHE A 36 -2.19 -5.59 -18.42
C PHE A 36 -1.72 -6.70 -17.48
N ARG A 37 -1.16 -7.75 -18.07
CA ARG A 37 -0.48 -8.82 -17.37
C ARG A 37 0.94 -8.93 -17.90
N LEU A 38 1.88 -9.15 -16.99
CA LEU A 38 3.21 -9.61 -17.35
C LEU A 38 3.46 -10.95 -16.67
N SER A 39 3.90 -11.95 -17.43
CA SER A 39 4.05 -13.30 -16.87
C SER A 39 5.21 -14.09 -17.43
N ILE A 40 5.80 -14.94 -16.58
CA ILE A 40 6.74 -15.99 -17.01
C ILE A 40 6.08 -17.37 -16.84
N PRO A 41 6.47 -18.39 -17.64
CA PRO A 41 6.06 -19.76 -17.38
C PRO A 41 6.56 -20.25 -16.01
N ASP A 42 5.76 -21.07 -15.35
CA ASP A 42 6.18 -21.79 -14.16
C ASP A 42 7.05 -22.99 -14.58
N VAL A 43 8.22 -23.11 -13.96
CA VAL A 43 9.12 -24.25 -14.12
C VAL A 43 9.48 -24.80 -12.75
N GLU A 44 9.70 -26.11 -12.68
CA GLU A 44 10.00 -26.78 -11.42
C GLU A 44 11.22 -26.14 -10.75
N GLY A 45 11.05 -25.72 -9.50
CA GLY A 45 12.07 -25.06 -8.71
C GLY A 45 11.79 -23.58 -8.44
N ILE A 46 10.99 -22.88 -9.27
CA ILE A 46 10.61 -21.49 -8.97
C ILE A 46 9.77 -21.42 -7.68
N LYS A 47 10.13 -20.49 -6.79
CA LYS A 47 9.44 -20.22 -5.52
C LYS A 47 8.93 -18.79 -5.39
N LEU A 48 9.46 -17.86 -6.17
CA LEU A 48 9.03 -16.46 -6.23
C LEU A 48 9.37 -15.90 -7.61
N PHE A 49 8.51 -15.01 -8.10
CA PHE A 49 8.76 -14.18 -9.27
C PHE A 49 8.51 -12.73 -8.89
N ALA A 50 9.47 -11.84 -9.06
CA ALA A 50 9.31 -10.41 -8.88
C ALA A 50 9.36 -9.70 -10.24
N PHE A 51 8.52 -8.69 -10.40
CA PHE A 51 8.51 -7.81 -11.55
C PHE A 51 8.68 -6.35 -11.11
N HIS A 52 9.65 -5.68 -11.75
CA HIS A 52 9.98 -4.29 -11.53
C HIS A 52 10.05 -3.54 -12.85
N GLY A 53 9.23 -2.53 -13.09
CA GLY A 53 9.21 -1.86 -14.40
C GLY A 53 8.60 -0.47 -14.44
N LYS A 54 8.85 0.22 -15.56
CA LYS A 54 8.37 1.56 -15.91
C LYS A 54 7.85 1.56 -17.36
N ILE A 55 7.02 2.54 -17.69
CA ILE A 55 6.51 2.76 -19.05
C ILE A 55 7.15 4.02 -19.62
N ASN A 56 7.68 3.93 -20.84
CA ASN A 56 8.31 5.01 -21.60
C ASN A 56 9.50 5.69 -20.88
N GLU A 57 10.09 5.00 -19.91
CA GLU A 57 11.25 5.47 -19.15
C GLU A 57 12.15 4.28 -18.82
N GLU A 58 13.45 4.41 -19.13
CA GLU A 58 14.46 3.38 -18.85
C GLU A 58 14.64 3.14 -17.35
N MET A 59 15.05 1.91 -17.00
CA MET A 59 15.39 1.56 -15.62
C MET A 59 16.82 1.99 -15.31
N ASN A 60 17.05 2.64 -14.16
CA ASN A 60 18.37 2.90 -13.63
C ASN A 60 18.83 1.74 -12.74
N GLY A 61 19.40 0.71 -13.37
CA GLY A 61 19.78 -0.53 -12.70
C GLY A 61 18.57 -1.26 -12.11
N ARG A 62 18.71 -1.82 -10.90
CA ARG A 62 17.64 -2.54 -10.19
C ARG A 62 16.84 -1.64 -9.24
N GLU A 63 16.48 -0.45 -9.71
CA GLU A 63 15.50 0.37 -9.00
C GLU A 63 14.14 -0.34 -8.94
N ALA A 64 13.29 0.02 -7.98
CA ALA A 64 11.99 -0.62 -7.80
C ALA A 64 11.07 -0.44 -9.03
N GLY A 65 11.19 0.68 -9.74
CA GLY A 65 10.30 1.04 -10.85
C GLY A 65 8.92 1.54 -10.37
N PHE A 66 8.03 1.82 -11.33
CA PHE A 66 6.63 2.18 -11.07
C PHE A 66 5.81 0.96 -10.67
N PHE A 67 6.00 -0.15 -11.38
CA PHE A 67 5.50 -1.46 -10.99
C PHE A 67 6.59 -2.15 -10.19
N SER A 68 6.29 -2.61 -8.99
CA SER A 68 7.22 -3.32 -8.12
C SER A 68 6.42 -4.30 -7.29
N ARG A 69 6.50 -5.60 -7.58
CA ARG A 69 5.71 -6.60 -6.85
C ARG A 69 6.30 -8.00 -6.92
N ASP A 70 6.25 -8.69 -5.78
CA ASP A 70 6.50 -10.12 -5.66
C ASP A 70 5.22 -10.94 -5.89
N ILE A 71 5.34 -11.94 -6.75
CA ILE A 71 4.35 -12.97 -7.03
C ILE A 71 4.83 -14.21 -6.31
N THR A 72 4.08 -14.64 -5.30
CA THR A 72 4.45 -15.75 -4.40
C THR A 72 3.84 -17.09 -4.80
N LYS A 73 3.03 -17.14 -5.86
CA LYS A 73 2.40 -18.38 -6.34
C LYS A 73 2.08 -18.33 -7.82
N ALA A 74 2.47 -19.38 -8.55
CA ALA A 74 2.01 -19.62 -9.91
C ALA A 74 0.52 -19.98 -9.96
N LYS A 75 -0.17 -19.53 -11.01
CA LYS A 75 -1.55 -19.92 -11.33
C LYS A 75 -1.60 -20.33 -12.79
N ASN A 76 -2.26 -21.46 -13.08
CA ASN A 76 -2.42 -21.98 -14.44
C ASN A 76 -1.07 -22.11 -15.18
N GLY A 77 -0.04 -22.60 -14.48
CA GLY A 77 1.31 -22.83 -15.05
C GLY A 77 2.11 -21.56 -15.33
N ARG A 78 1.74 -20.39 -14.77
CA ARG A 78 2.45 -19.13 -14.96
C ARG A 78 2.55 -18.32 -13.68
N TRP A 79 3.62 -17.54 -13.55
CA TRP A 79 3.75 -16.48 -12.55
C TRP A 79 3.34 -15.17 -13.19
N THR A 80 2.26 -14.55 -12.70
CA THR A 80 1.63 -13.43 -13.39
C THR A 80 1.52 -12.21 -12.49
N PHE A 81 2.23 -11.14 -12.86
CA PHE A 81 1.90 -9.80 -12.43
C PHE A 81 0.62 -9.35 -13.15
N TYR A 82 -0.32 -8.77 -12.40
CA TYR A 82 -1.55 -8.23 -12.95
C TYR A 82 -1.81 -6.84 -12.38
N ASP A 83 -2.00 -5.88 -13.29
CA ASP A 83 -2.49 -4.56 -12.98
C ASP A 83 -3.79 -4.30 -13.77
N PRO A 84 -4.95 -4.16 -13.11
CA PRO A 84 -6.22 -3.92 -13.77
C PRO A 84 -6.41 -2.49 -14.28
N ASN A 85 -5.54 -1.54 -13.88
CA ASN A 85 -5.84 -0.11 -14.00
C ASN A 85 -5.05 0.60 -15.10
N THR A 86 -3.79 0.22 -15.34
CA THR A 86 -2.96 0.88 -16.34
C THR A 86 -3.48 0.66 -17.75
N GLU A 87 -3.71 1.73 -18.47
CA GLU A 87 -4.10 1.71 -19.88
C GLU A 87 -2.85 1.84 -20.77
N LEU A 88 -2.30 0.71 -21.21
CA LEU A 88 -1.18 0.67 -22.15
C LEU A 88 -1.68 0.95 -23.58
N LYS A 89 -0.99 1.84 -24.28
CA LYS A 89 -1.27 2.21 -25.66
C LYS A 89 -0.28 1.53 -26.60
N ILE A 90 -0.72 1.29 -27.82
CA ILE A 90 0.19 0.84 -28.90
C ILE A 90 1.28 1.88 -29.08
N GLY A 91 2.53 1.42 -29.09
CA GLY A 91 3.73 2.26 -29.16
C GLY A 91 4.37 2.54 -27.80
N ASP A 92 3.68 2.34 -26.67
CA ASP A 92 4.30 2.43 -25.34
C ASP A 92 5.39 1.37 -25.18
N THR A 93 6.46 1.70 -24.47
CA THR A 93 7.58 0.80 -24.20
C THR A 93 7.67 0.50 -22.72
N LEU A 94 7.61 -0.78 -22.34
CA LEU A 94 7.82 -1.24 -20.98
C LEU A 94 9.31 -1.55 -20.79
N TYR A 95 9.97 -0.85 -19.88
CA TYR A 95 11.34 -1.13 -19.44
C TYR A 95 11.28 -1.78 -18.06
N PHE A 96 11.97 -2.89 -17.87
CA PHE A 96 11.83 -3.67 -16.65
C PHE A 96 13.00 -4.62 -16.38
N TRP A 97 13.04 -5.11 -15.15
CA TRP A 97 13.81 -6.29 -14.78
C TRP A 97 12.90 -7.26 -14.02
N THR A 98 13.24 -8.54 -14.08
CA THR A 98 12.54 -9.58 -13.32
C THR A 98 13.50 -10.30 -12.41
N TYR A 99 12.97 -10.93 -11.36
CA TYR A 99 13.76 -11.75 -10.46
C TYR A 99 13.02 -13.02 -10.10
N VAL A 100 13.77 -14.10 -9.96
CA VAL A 100 13.24 -15.41 -9.60
C VAL A 100 14.03 -15.98 -8.44
N ASP A 101 13.32 -16.40 -7.39
CA ASP A 101 13.88 -17.36 -6.44
C ASP A 101 13.72 -18.77 -7.01
N TYR A 102 14.83 -19.46 -7.23
CA TYR A 102 14.89 -20.82 -7.74
C TYR A 102 15.48 -21.77 -6.70
N PHE A 103 14.83 -22.91 -6.51
CA PHE A 103 15.31 -24.00 -5.65
C PHE A 103 15.83 -25.15 -6.52
N ASP A 104 17.13 -25.39 -6.47
CA ASP A 104 17.83 -26.39 -7.29
C ASP A 104 17.79 -27.82 -6.70
N GLY A 105 16.98 -28.03 -5.65
CA GLY A 105 16.95 -29.27 -4.87
C GLY A 105 17.85 -29.26 -3.64
N ARG A 106 18.72 -28.27 -3.46
CA ARG A 106 19.63 -28.13 -2.31
C ARG A 106 19.60 -26.73 -1.70
N ASN A 107 19.68 -25.69 -2.52
CA ASN A 107 19.77 -24.30 -2.12
C ASN A 107 18.67 -23.48 -2.80
N LYS A 108 18.24 -22.41 -2.12
CA LYS A 108 17.42 -21.37 -2.70
C LYS A 108 18.34 -20.25 -3.23
N LEU A 109 18.33 -20.03 -4.53
CA LEU A 109 19.20 -19.10 -5.24
C LEU A 109 18.37 -18.06 -5.99
N GLY A 110 18.85 -16.82 -6.04
CA GLY A 110 18.17 -15.71 -6.69
C GLY A 110 18.76 -15.39 -8.04
N TYR A 111 17.91 -15.31 -9.07
CA TYR A 111 18.30 -15.04 -10.45
C TYR A 111 17.57 -13.81 -10.97
N PRO A 112 18.30 -12.70 -11.21
CA PRO A 112 17.76 -11.52 -11.87
C PRO A 112 17.86 -11.65 -13.40
N LYS A 113 16.96 -10.99 -14.11
CA LYS A 113 17.04 -10.74 -15.56
C LYS A 113 16.80 -9.26 -15.81
N ASP A 114 17.91 -8.56 -16.01
CA ASP A 114 17.97 -7.11 -16.09
C ASP A 114 17.73 -6.60 -17.52
N ASP A 115 17.54 -5.28 -17.65
CA ASP A 115 17.52 -4.54 -18.92
C ASP A 115 16.53 -5.06 -19.98
N GLN A 116 15.40 -5.59 -19.54
CA GLN A 116 14.35 -6.10 -20.43
C GLN A 116 13.49 -4.95 -20.95
N VAL A 117 13.11 -5.04 -22.23
CA VAL A 117 12.32 -4.02 -22.92
C VAL A 117 11.28 -4.69 -23.81
N ILE A 118 10.01 -4.29 -23.70
CA ILE A 118 8.92 -4.73 -24.58
C ILE A 118 8.15 -3.51 -25.06
N GLN A 119 8.05 -3.33 -26.38
CA GLN A 119 7.16 -2.32 -26.97
C GLN A 119 5.76 -2.91 -27.21
N VAL A 120 4.73 -2.18 -26.81
CA VAL A 120 3.33 -2.55 -26.97
C VAL A 120 2.95 -2.46 -28.44
N THR A 121 2.47 -3.57 -28.96
CA THR A 121 1.96 -3.74 -30.34
C THR A 121 0.60 -4.41 -30.32
N GLU A 122 -0.10 -4.41 -31.46
CA GLU A 122 -1.41 -5.06 -31.61
C GLU A 122 -1.42 -6.53 -31.18
N GLN A 123 -0.28 -7.24 -31.32
CA GLN A 123 -0.16 -8.66 -30.97
C GLN A 123 -0.28 -8.92 -29.46
N HIS A 124 -0.06 -7.90 -28.64
CA HIS A 124 -0.16 -8.01 -27.19
C HIS A 124 -1.59 -7.81 -26.69
N ILE A 125 -2.51 -7.31 -27.52
CA ILE A 125 -3.87 -6.99 -27.10
C ILE A 125 -4.71 -8.27 -27.01
N VAL A 126 -5.37 -8.48 -25.87
CA VAL A 126 -6.27 -9.62 -25.63
C VAL A 126 -7.69 -9.12 -25.43
N ASP A 127 -8.54 -9.33 -26.45
CA ASP A 127 -9.97 -9.07 -26.37
C ASP A 127 -10.67 -10.20 -25.61
N LYS A 128 -11.47 -9.87 -24.58
CA LYS A 128 -12.30 -10.84 -23.86
C LYS A 128 -13.48 -11.28 -24.73
N SER A 129 -13.24 -12.20 -25.66
CA SER A 129 -14.31 -12.93 -26.37
C SER A 129 -14.16 -14.44 -26.23
N GLY A 130 -14.93 -15.03 -25.31
CA GLY A 130 -15.33 -16.45 -25.30
C GLY A 130 -15.29 -17.13 -23.91
N PRO A 131 -16.12 -18.19 -23.67
CA PRO A 131 -17.55 -18.30 -23.87
C PRO A 131 -18.32 -18.38 -22.53
N THR A 132 -19.59 -17.97 -22.58
CA THR A 132 -20.57 -17.96 -21.50
C THR A 132 -20.86 -19.36 -20.96
N SER A 133 -20.73 -19.54 -19.64
CA SER A 133 -21.39 -20.66 -18.94
C SER A 133 -22.14 -20.10 -17.74
N THR A 134 -23.43 -19.93 -17.94
CA THR A 134 -24.45 -19.56 -16.96
C THR A 134 -24.79 -20.77 -16.08
N THR A 135 -24.46 -20.72 -14.80
CA THR A 135 -25.23 -21.43 -13.76
C THR A 135 -25.34 -20.53 -12.55
N GLY A 136 -26.58 -20.09 -12.31
CA GLY A 136 -26.93 -19.13 -11.27
C GLY A 136 -26.99 -19.73 -9.89
N TYR A 137 -26.63 -18.91 -8.91
CA TYR A 137 -27.17 -18.98 -7.56
C TYR A 137 -27.64 -17.57 -7.18
N TYR A 138 -28.94 -17.33 -7.36
CA TYR A 138 -29.61 -16.15 -6.83
C TYR A 138 -29.72 -16.30 -5.30
N ARG A 139 -29.13 -15.36 -4.55
CA ARG A 139 -29.55 -15.03 -3.19
C ARG A 139 -30.39 -13.76 -3.24
N PRO A 140 -31.56 -13.72 -2.59
CA PRO A 140 -32.41 -12.53 -2.61
C PRO A 140 -31.76 -11.44 -1.75
N VAL A 141 -31.43 -10.31 -2.38
CA VAL A 141 -31.09 -9.08 -1.66
C VAL A 141 -32.41 -8.41 -1.29
N THR A 142 -32.67 -8.34 0.01
CA THR A 142 -33.76 -7.57 0.58
C THR A 142 -33.53 -6.09 0.30
N THR A 143 -34.35 -5.53 -0.57
CA THR A 143 -34.39 -4.10 -0.90
C THR A 143 -34.72 -3.30 0.34
N THR A 144 -33.71 -2.71 0.96
CA THR A 144 -33.91 -1.61 1.92
C THR A 144 -33.80 -0.32 1.11
N THR A 145 -34.89 0.42 1.07
CA THR A 145 -35.10 1.67 0.36
C THR A 145 -33.95 2.66 0.57
N GLN A 146 -33.21 2.95 -0.51
CA GLN A 146 -32.29 4.08 -0.59
C GLN A 146 -33.05 5.41 -0.53
N PRO A 147 -32.57 6.42 0.23
CA PRO A 147 -33.03 7.79 0.10
C PRO A 147 -32.46 8.43 -1.17
N THR A 148 -33.37 8.73 -2.11
CA THR A 148 -33.37 9.81 -3.12
C THR A 148 -32.03 10.42 -3.56
N VAL A 149 -31.71 10.18 -4.84
CA VAL A 149 -30.79 10.97 -5.69
C VAL A 149 -31.26 12.43 -5.73
N ASN A 150 -30.57 13.32 -5.01
CA ASN A 150 -30.83 14.75 -5.09
C ASN A 150 -30.03 15.36 -6.24
N LYS A 151 -30.72 15.60 -7.36
CA LYS A 151 -30.28 16.50 -8.43
C LYS A 151 -29.98 17.89 -7.82
N PRO A 152 -28.88 18.58 -8.21
CA PRO A 152 -28.58 19.90 -7.66
C PRO A 152 -29.74 20.87 -7.91
N PRO A 153 -30.06 21.76 -6.94
CA PRO A 153 -31.14 22.73 -7.08
C PRO A 153 -30.92 23.62 -8.31
N LYS A 154 -32.03 23.99 -8.99
CA LYS A 154 -32.01 24.69 -10.30
C LYS A 154 -31.28 26.04 -10.33
N ASN A 155 -30.95 26.64 -9.18
CA ASN A 155 -30.38 27.99 -9.06
C ASN A 155 -29.10 28.04 -8.22
N CYS A 156 -28.08 27.27 -8.58
CA CYS A 156 -26.80 27.38 -7.90
C CYS A 156 -25.62 27.41 -8.88
N ALA A 157 -24.54 28.06 -8.45
CA ALA A 157 -23.32 28.08 -9.23
C ALA A 157 -22.79 26.64 -9.40
N PRO A 158 -22.46 26.23 -10.63
CA PRO A 158 -21.94 24.88 -10.88
C PRO A 158 -20.60 24.71 -10.18
N SER A 159 -20.39 23.52 -9.59
CA SER A 159 -19.10 23.09 -9.06
C SER A 159 -18.45 22.08 -9.99
N ILE A 160 -17.11 22.08 -10.03
CA ILE A 160 -16.34 21.01 -10.67
C ILE A 160 -16.22 19.76 -9.78
N THR A 161 -16.58 19.89 -8.51
CA THR A 161 -16.47 18.83 -7.51
C THR A 161 -17.45 17.69 -7.80
N THR A 162 -16.92 16.47 -7.74
CA THR A 162 -17.73 15.25 -7.74
C THR A 162 -17.50 14.46 -6.47
N TYR A 163 -18.49 13.71 -6.01
CA TYR A 163 -18.36 12.82 -4.86
C TYR A 163 -19.09 11.49 -5.07
N ASN A 164 -18.60 10.43 -4.42
CA ASN A 164 -19.16 9.08 -4.45
C ASN A 164 -19.48 8.57 -5.86
N GLY A 165 -18.49 8.57 -6.76
CA GLY A 165 -18.64 8.04 -8.11
C GLY A 165 -19.37 8.97 -9.07
N GLY A 166 -19.27 10.30 -8.87
CA GLY A 166 -19.72 11.30 -9.85
C GLY A 166 -20.93 12.17 -9.46
N ASN A 167 -21.42 12.10 -8.21
CA ASN A 167 -22.48 13.00 -7.75
C ASN A 167 -21.98 14.45 -7.79
N ARG A 168 -22.85 15.37 -8.23
CA ARG A 168 -22.52 16.80 -8.34
C ARG A 168 -23.21 17.60 -7.27
N SER A 169 -22.58 18.70 -6.87
CA SER A 169 -23.10 19.64 -5.87
C SER A 169 -22.94 21.07 -6.36
N CYS A 170 -23.54 22.01 -5.64
CA CYS A 170 -23.36 23.43 -5.87
C CYS A 170 -22.00 23.88 -5.34
N LYS A 171 -21.42 24.92 -5.97
CA LYS A 171 -20.22 25.56 -5.43
C LYS A 171 -20.44 26.03 -3.98
N ASN A 172 -19.44 25.83 -3.12
CA ASN A 172 -19.44 26.06 -1.68
C ASN A 172 -20.44 25.21 -0.87
N GLN A 173 -21.11 24.25 -1.48
CA GLN A 173 -21.98 23.33 -0.74
C GLN A 173 -21.12 22.35 0.06
N LYS A 174 -21.47 22.16 1.33
CA LYS A 174 -20.88 21.09 2.15
C LYS A 174 -21.34 19.72 1.62
N ILE A 175 -20.39 18.89 1.23
CA ILE A 175 -20.61 17.55 0.65
C ILE A 175 -20.30 16.43 1.65
N PHE A 176 -19.52 16.71 2.69
CA PHE A 176 -19.25 15.81 3.80
C PHE A 176 -19.06 16.61 5.09
N SER A 177 -19.50 16.03 6.22
CA SER A 177 -19.34 16.63 7.54
C SER A 177 -19.21 15.53 8.57
N GLU A 178 -18.15 15.61 9.38
CA GLU A 178 -17.95 14.78 10.54
C GLU A 178 -17.56 15.65 11.73
N VAL A 179 -18.30 15.51 12.83
CA VAL A 179 -18.13 16.27 14.07
C VAL A 179 -17.92 15.35 15.28
N PHE A 180 -17.76 14.04 15.04
CA PHE A 180 -17.39 13.02 16.03
C PHE A 180 -18.25 12.98 17.30
N SER A 181 -19.51 13.46 17.19
CA SER A 181 -20.49 13.50 18.29
C SER A 181 -21.28 12.20 18.45
N LYS A 182 -21.25 11.33 17.44
CA LYS A 182 -21.95 10.06 17.39
C LYS A 182 -20.97 8.95 16.98
N PRO A 183 -21.28 7.69 17.29
CA PRO A 183 -20.51 6.56 16.77
C PRO A 183 -20.33 6.67 15.25
N MET A 184 -19.08 6.51 14.78
CA MET A 184 -18.66 6.68 13.38
C MET A 184 -19.23 5.64 12.39
N LYS A 185 -20.24 4.87 12.83
CA LYS A 185 -20.81 3.74 12.10
C LYS A 185 -21.35 4.20 10.75
N ASN A 186 -21.01 3.48 9.68
CA ASN A 186 -21.37 3.72 8.28
C ASN A 186 -20.62 4.87 7.58
N SER A 187 -20.01 5.80 8.30
CA SER A 187 -19.18 6.86 7.71
C SER A 187 -17.70 6.51 7.67
N TRP A 188 -17.23 5.66 8.58
CA TRP A 188 -15.83 5.30 8.69
C TRP A 188 -15.64 3.80 8.87
N THR A 189 -14.68 3.26 8.14
CA THR A 189 -14.09 1.95 8.38
C THR A 189 -12.91 2.13 9.34
N THR A 190 -12.81 1.31 10.38
CA THR A 190 -11.61 1.29 11.23
C THR A 190 -10.65 0.21 10.74
N GLU A 191 -9.39 0.56 10.58
CA GLU A 191 -8.34 -0.35 10.15
C GLU A 191 -8.01 -1.38 11.24
N LYS A 192 -7.94 -2.65 10.84
CA LYS A 192 -7.58 -3.80 11.67
C LYS A 192 -6.52 -4.60 10.94
N ARG A 193 -5.26 -4.21 11.14
CA ARG A 193 -4.11 -4.79 10.45
C ARG A 193 -2.81 -4.38 11.11
N PHE A 194 -1.76 -5.11 10.81
CA PHE A 194 -0.40 -4.64 11.01
C PHE A 194 -0.07 -3.57 9.95
N ALA A 195 0.57 -2.49 10.38
CA ALA A 195 1.09 -1.49 9.45
C ALA A 195 2.16 -2.09 8.53
N GLY A 196 2.36 -1.45 7.37
CA GLY A 196 3.14 -2.00 6.27
C GLY A 196 3.47 -0.90 5.26
N GLU A 197 3.64 -1.27 4.00
CA GLU A 197 3.91 -0.29 2.95
C GLU A 197 2.89 0.86 2.92
N PRO A 198 3.32 2.07 2.50
CA PRO A 198 4.69 2.43 2.10
C PRO A 198 5.62 2.82 3.27
N ASP A 199 5.05 3.11 4.43
CA ASP A 199 5.77 3.75 5.53
C ASP A 199 6.34 2.77 6.54
N PHE A 200 5.92 1.50 6.51
CA PHE A 200 6.37 0.44 7.41
C PHE A 200 6.32 0.87 8.89
N GLU A 201 5.22 1.48 9.32
CA GLU A 201 5.09 1.97 10.69
C GLU A 201 5.16 0.80 11.69
N PHE A 202 5.65 1.09 12.90
CA PHE A 202 5.81 0.09 13.96
C PHE A 202 4.51 -0.07 14.77
N VAL A 203 3.38 -0.15 14.06
CA VAL A 203 2.03 -0.02 14.60
C VAL A 203 1.15 -1.22 14.25
N ILE A 204 0.32 -1.62 15.22
CA ILE A 204 -0.86 -2.44 15.03
C ILE A 204 -2.07 -1.49 15.02
N TYR A 205 -2.78 -1.41 13.89
CA TYR A 205 -4.01 -0.62 13.79
C TYR A 205 -5.20 -1.44 14.28
N SER A 206 -6.01 -0.86 15.18
CA SER A 206 -7.21 -1.48 15.72
C SER A 206 -8.20 -0.45 16.30
N ASP A 207 -9.33 -0.91 16.84
CA ASP A 207 -10.45 -0.11 17.35
C ASP A 207 -10.64 -0.21 18.87
N TYR A 208 -9.63 -0.65 19.62
CA TYR A 208 -9.78 -0.83 21.07
C TYR A 208 -10.14 0.49 21.77
N PRO A 209 -11.06 0.49 22.76
CA PRO A 209 -11.47 1.70 23.48
C PRO A 209 -10.33 2.43 24.22
N LYS A 210 -9.19 1.77 24.45
CA LYS A 210 -8.00 2.40 25.05
C LYS A 210 -7.24 3.30 24.09
N ILE A 211 -7.34 3.05 22.78
CA ILE A 211 -6.60 3.76 21.73
C ILE A 211 -7.50 4.65 20.87
N LEU A 212 -8.77 4.30 20.68
CA LEU A 212 -9.72 4.99 19.84
C LEU A 212 -10.95 5.36 20.66
N LYS A 213 -11.21 6.65 20.82
CA LYS A 213 -12.29 7.15 21.66
C LYS A 213 -13.07 8.27 20.99
N LEU A 214 -14.36 8.33 21.32
CA LEU A 214 -15.21 9.48 21.06
C LEU A 214 -15.59 10.06 22.43
N GLU A 215 -14.95 11.15 22.83
CA GLU A 215 -15.15 11.79 24.13
C GLU A 215 -15.29 13.29 23.94
N GLY A 216 -16.33 13.89 24.56
CA GLY A 216 -16.53 15.34 24.52
C GLY A 216 -16.87 15.92 23.13
N GLY A 217 -17.38 15.10 22.20
CA GLY A 217 -17.64 15.54 20.83
C GLY A 217 -16.38 15.58 19.95
N HIS A 218 -15.32 14.88 20.35
CA HIS A 218 -14.09 14.78 19.58
C HIS A 218 -13.68 13.32 19.42
N LEU A 219 -13.01 13.03 18.31
CA LEU A 219 -12.25 11.80 18.12
C LEU A 219 -10.90 11.94 18.80
N SER A 220 -10.54 10.97 19.64
CA SER A 220 -9.22 10.89 20.26
C SER A 220 -8.54 9.57 19.88
N ILE A 221 -7.38 9.66 19.24
CA ILE A 221 -6.49 8.53 18.94
C ILE A 221 -5.23 8.65 19.78
N LYS A 222 -5.05 7.76 20.76
CA LYS A 222 -3.88 7.75 21.64
C LYS A 222 -3.12 6.43 21.51
N PRO A 223 -1.92 6.44 20.92
CA PRO A 223 -1.09 5.24 20.86
C PRO A 223 -0.70 4.73 22.24
N ILE A 224 -0.63 3.41 22.40
CA ILE A 224 -0.16 2.73 23.62
C ILE A 224 0.80 1.60 23.25
N LEU A 225 1.49 1.05 24.24
CA LEU A 225 2.34 -0.13 24.02
C LEU A 225 1.46 -1.36 23.77
N SER A 226 1.80 -2.18 22.77
CA SER A 226 1.08 -3.45 22.50
C SER A 226 1.08 -4.37 23.72
N ASP A 227 2.21 -4.47 24.43
CA ASP A 227 2.36 -5.25 25.67
C ASP A 227 1.36 -4.78 26.77
N SER A 228 0.96 -3.50 26.79
CA SER A 228 0.04 -2.98 27.82
C SER A 228 -1.42 -3.45 27.64
N LEU A 229 -1.76 -3.95 26.45
CA LEU A 229 -3.08 -4.51 26.17
C LEU A 229 -3.06 -6.04 26.13
N PHE A 230 -2.05 -6.61 25.46
CA PHE A 230 -1.98 -8.05 25.18
C PHE A 230 -1.15 -8.84 26.21
N GLY A 231 -0.48 -8.16 27.13
CA GLY A 231 0.34 -8.77 28.18
C GLY A 231 1.84 -8.68 27.91
N ASP A 232 2.62 -8.90 28.97
CA ASP A 232 4.07 -8.81 28.92
C ASP A 232 4.66 -9.79 27.89
N ARG A 233 5.66 -9.31 27.14
CA ARG A 233 6.37 -10.04 26.07
C ARG A 233 5.53 -10.37 24.84
N PHE A 234 4.30 -9.85 24.70
CA PHE A 234 3.49 -10.02 23.48
C PHE A 234 4.31 -9.72 22.22
N VAL A 235 5.01 -8.57 22.22
CA VAL A 235 5.84 -8.10 21.10
C VAL A 235 6.89 -9.12 20.66
N THR A 236 7.46 -9.86 21.61
CA THR A 236 8.52 -10.86 21.40
C THR A 236 8.02 -12.30 21.38
N SER A 237 6.73 -12.53 21.60
CA SER A 237 6.17 -13.87 21.70
C SER A 237 6.17 -14.55 20.33
N PRO A 238 6.60 -15.82 20.22
CA PRO A 238 6.47 -16.58 18.98
C PRO A 238 5.02 -16.99 18.70
N GLU A 239 4.08 -16.77 19.63
CA GLU A 239 2.67 -16.99 19.38
C GLU A 239 2.16 -16.07 18.29
N GLU A 240 1.43 -16.67 17.36
CA GLU A 240 0.78 -15.98 16.25
C GLU A 240 -0.35 -15.10 16.76
N TYR A 241 -0.42 -13.88 16.24
CA TYR A 241 -1.57 -13.01 16.37
C TYR A 241 -2.23 -12.89 15.00
N ASP A 242 -3.47 -13.37 14.91
CA ASP A 242 -4.30 -13.36 13.71
C ASP A 242 -5.55 -12.48 13.95
N PHE A 243 -5.75 -11.50 13.08
CA PHE A 243 -6.95 -10.66 13.06
C PHE A 243 -8.20 -11.39 12.52
N GLY A 244 -8.02 -12.55 11.91
CA GLY A 244 -9.04 -13.39 11.31
C GLY A 244 -9.78 -12.68 10.16
N PRO A 245 -11.03 -13.08 9.88
CA PRO A 245 -11.83 -12.52 8.79
C PRO A 245 -12.12 -11.02 8.92
N GLY A 246 -11.94 -10.44 10.12
CA GLY A 246 -12.14 -9.02 10.38
C GLY A 246 -10.95 -8.13 10.03
N CYS A 247 -9.85 -8.71 9.54
CA CYS A 247 -8.69 -7.93 9.09
C CYS A 247 -9.04 -7.06 7.88
N THR A 248 -8.63 -5.79 7.91
CA THR A 248 -8.80 -4.85 6.79
C THR A 248 -7.66 -4.90 5.78
N GLY A 249 -6.54 -5.53 6.15
CA GLY A 249 -5.42 -5.79 5.26
C GLY A 249 -5.65 -6.99 4.34
N LYS A 250 -4.62 -7.33 3.56
CA LYS A 250 -4.67 -8.48 2.66
C LYS A 250 -4.64 -9.80 3.44
N GLN A 251 -5.73 -10.56 3.33
CA GLN A 251 -5.91 -11.85 3.99
C GLN A 251 -4.77 -12.83 3.69
N GLY A 252 -4.29 -13.53 4.73
CA GLY A 252 -3.18 -14.50 4.63
C GLY A 252 -1.79 -13.88 4.42
N THR A 253 -1.62 -12.58 4.71
CA THR A 253 -0.33 -11.89 4.61
C THR A 253 0.09 -11.31 5.98
N PRO A 254 1.34 -10.80 6.10
CA PRO A 254 1.80 -10.13 7.31
C PRO A 254 0.94 -8.92 7.74
N GLU A 255 0.05 -8.40 6.89
CA GLU A 255 -0.90 -7.38 7.29
C GLU A 255 -1.98 -7.90 8.25
N CYS A 256 -2.27 -9.21 8.24
CA CYS A 256 -3.33 -9.81 9.05
C CYS A 256 -2.83 -10.81 10.09
N VAL A 257 -1.65 -11.41 9.85
CA VAL A 257 -1.11 -12.48 10.68
C VAL A 257 0.37 -12.24 10.92
N GLN A 258 0.80 -12.15 12.18
CA GLN A 258 2.23 -12.08 12.52
C GLN A 258 2.58 -12.88 13.76
N ALA A 259 3.78 -13.44 13.76
CA ALA A 259 4.45 -14.05 14.91
C ALA A 259 5.85 -13.44 15.06
N ALA A 260 6.42 -13.44 16.26
CA ALA A 260 7.81 -13.01 16.43
C ALA A 260 8.76 -14.17 16.10
N GLU A 261 9.77 -13.91 15.28
CA GLU A 261 10.78 -14.89 14.90
C GLU A 261 12.16 -14.22 14.79
N ALA A 262 13.12 -14.71 15.58
CA ALA A 262 14.50 -14.21 15.62
C ALA A 262 14.64 -12.67 15.82
N PHE A 263 14.84 -11.93 14.72
CA PHE A 263 14.93 -10.46 14.74
C PHE A 263 13.61 -9.77 14.42
N LEU A 264 12.65 -10.47 13.80
CA LEU A 264 11.31 -10.00 13.57
C LEU A 264 10.53 -10.05 14.88
N ILE A 265 10.05 -8.89 15.33
CA ILE A 265 9.14 -8.78 16.48
C ILE A 265 7.79 -8.32 15.96
N LYS A 266 6.70 -8.59 16.67
CA LYS A 266 5.41 -7.94 16.38
C LYS A 266 5.50 -6.44 16.67
N PRO A 267 4.65 -5.58 16.07
CA PRO A 267 4.80 -4.15 16.26
C PRO A 267 4.55 -3.74 17.73
N PRO A 268 5.44 -2.91 18.30
CA PRO A 268 5.44 -2.59 19.72
C PRO A 268 4.37 -1.59 20.14
N VAL A 269 3.66 -0.99 19.19
CA VAL A 269 2.68 0.06 19.45
C VAL A 269 1.32 -0.35 18.89
N LEU A 270 0.28 -0.11 19.67
CA LEU A 270 -1.11 -0.12 19.24
C LEU A 270 -1.55 1.32 18.97
N SER A 271 -2.21 1.53 17.84
CA SER A 271 -2.81 2.80 17.46
C SER A 271 -4.06 2.57 16.63
N ALA A 272 -4.74 3.63 16.20
CA ALA A 272 -5.92 3.55 15.35
C ALA A 272 -5.73 4.34 14.05
N GLN A 273 -6.40 3.86 13.01
CA GLN A 273 -6.58 4.55 11.74
C GLN A 273 -8.01 4.29 11.28
N ILE A 274 -8.69 5.33 10.84
CA ILE A 274 -10.02 5.29 10.28
C ILE A 274 -10.00 5.83 8.85
N SER A 275 -10.89 5.32 8.00
CA SER A 275 -10.92 5.62 6.58
C SER A 275 -12.34 5.81 6.07
N THR A 276 -12.55 6.77 5.18
CA THR A 276 -13.81 6.93 4.43
C THR A 276 -13.85 6.11 3.14
N LYS A 277 -12.84 5.27 2.86
CA LYS A 277 -12.67 4.56 1.58
C LYS A 277 -13.93 3.85 1.08
N ASP A 278 -14.72 3.27 1.98
CA ASP A 278 -15.92 2.48 1.63
C ASP A 278 -17.23 3.29 1.70
N SER A 279 -17.18 4.55 2.13
CA SER A 279 -18.36 5.36 2.48
C SER A 279 -18.41 6.71 1.75
N PHE A 280 -17.25 7.35 1.57
CA PHE A 280 -17.14 8.68 1.00
C PHE A 280 -15.83 8.86 0.22
N SER A 281 -15.98 9.21 -1.06
CA SER A 281 -14.91 9.68 -1.94
C SER A 281 -15.29 11.00 -2.59
N PHE A 282 -14.31 11.83 -2.93
CA PHE A 282 -14.54 13.09 -3.64
C PHE A 282 -13.37 13.42 -4.57
N LYS A 283 -13.67 14.18 -5.62
CA LYS A 283 -12.69 14.74 -6.56
C LYS A 283 -12.90 16.24 -6.60
N TYR A 284 -11.82 16.98 -6.30
CA TYR A 284 -11.80 18.41 -6.02
C TYR A 284 -12.63 18.80 -4.79
N GLY A 285 -12.15 19.78 -4.03
CA GLY A 285 -12.88 20.28 -2.88
C GLY A 285 -11.99 21.09 -1.95
N ARG A 286 -12.62 21.82 -1.04
CA ARG A 286 -11.96 22.48 0.09
C ARG A 286 -12.20 21.64 1.33
N ILE A 287 -11.12 21.21 1.96
CA ILE A 287 -11.17 20.49 3.23
C ILE A 287 -10.96 21.51 4.36
N GLU A 288 -11.88 21.52 5.32
CA GLU A 288 -11.72 22.25 6.58
C GLU A 288 -11.60 21.22 7.71
N PHE A 289 -10.46 21.23 8.40
CA PHE A 289 -10.11 20.23 9.40
C PHE A 289 -9.58 20.92 10.66
N ARG A 290 -10.16 20.61 11.82
CA ARG A 290 -9.69 21.11 13.11
C ARG A 290 -9.23 19.94 13.98
N ALA A 291 -7.95 19.92 14.29
CA ALA A 291 -7.37 18.91 15.18
C ALA A 291 -6.22 19.47 16.02
N LYS A 292 -5.99 18.83 17.16
CA LYS A 292 -4.77 18.95 17.95
C LYS A 292 -3.89 17.74 17.63
N LEU A 293 -2.71 18.00 17.07
CA LEU A 293 -1.74 16.97 16.72
C LEU A 293 -1.09 16.36 17.99
N PRO A 294 -0.79 15.05 17.98
CA PRO A 294 -0.08 14.40 19.08
C PRO A 294 1.36 14.89 19.22
N LYS A 295 1.82 15.02 20.46
CA LYS A 295 3.20 15.39 20.80
C LYS A 295 3.93 14.22 21.46
N GLY A 296 5.14 13.94 21.01
CA GLY A 296 6.01 12.91 21.58
C GLY A 296 6.96 12.34 20.54
N ASP A 297 8.06 11.77 21.00
CA ASP A 297 9.07 11.22 20.10
C ASP A 297 8.48 10.13 19.22
N TRP A 298 8.80 10.21 17.92
CA TRP A 298 8.42 9.21 16.91
C TRP A 298 6.92 9.08 16.66
N LEU A 299 6.09 9.99 17.19
CA LEU A 299 4.69 10.11 16.80
C LEU A 299 4.59 10.86 15.50
N TYR A 300 3.72 10.38 14.63
CA TYR A 300 3.58 10.91 13.29
C TYR A 300 2.24 11.62 13.10
N PRO A 301 2.17 12.91 13.45
CA PRO A 301 1.23 13.83 12.81
C PRO A 301 1.97 14.99 12.12
N GLU A 302 3.30 14.91 12.05
CA GLU A 302 4.16 15.99 11.55
C GLU A 302 4.08 16.18 10.04
N LYS A 303 3.21 15.44 9.34
CA LYS A 303 2.78 15.76 7.98
C LYS A 303 1.36 15.25 7.70
N ILE A 304 0.61 15.98 6.88
CA ILE A 304 -0.55 15.44 6.18
C ILE A 304 0.00 14.74 4.94
N ALA A 305 -0.09 13.40 4.93
CA ALA A 305 0.30 12.61 3.76
C ALA A 305 -0.87 12.55 2.79
N LEU A 306 -0.64 13.01 1.56
CA LEU A 306 -1.57 12.88 0.45
C LEU A 306 -1.16 11.64 -0.35
N SER A 307 -2.09 10.70 -0.51
CA SER A 307 -1.86 9.48 -1.27
C SER A 307 -2.96 9.22 -2.29
N VAL A 308 -2.60 8.55 -3.39
CA VAL A 308 -3.54 7.94 -4.34
C VAL A 308 -3.30 6.44 -4.28
N ASP A 309 -4.35 5.66 -4.03
CA ASP A 309 -4.29 4.20 -3.93
C ASP A 309 -3.21 3.66 -2.98
N GLY A 310 -2.98 4.36 -1.84
CA GLY A 310 -2.00 3.99 -0.83
C GLY A 310 -0.58 4.45 -1.12
N THR A 311 -0.32 5.06 -2.28
CA THR A 311 0.99 5.61 -2.64
C THR A 311 1.06 7.09 -2.28
N ILE A 312 1.95 7.46 -1.37
CA ILE A 312 2.15 8.86 -0.93
C ILE A 312 2.80 9.67 -2.07
N TYR A 313 2.18 10.80 -2.42
CA TYR A 313 2.66 11.72 -3.46
C TYR A 313 2.93 13.12 -2.95
N GLY A 314 2.51 13.46 -1.73
CA GLY A 314 2.74 14.76 -1.14
C GLY A 314 2.71 14.65 0.37
N ASN A 315 3.58 15.42 1.01
CA ASN A 315 3.63 15.53 2.46
C ASN A 315 3.52 17.01 2.81
N VAL A 316 2.52 17.37 3.60
CA VAL A 316 2.34 18.75 4.07
C VAL A 316 2.74 18.82 5.54
N PHE A 317 3.95 19.31 5.80
CA PHE A 317 4.48 19.48 7.14
C PHE A 317 3.86 20.71 7.83
N PRO A 318 3.60 20.69 9.15
CA PRO A 318 3.27 21.89 9.90
C PRO A 318 4.42 22.89 9.79
N PRO A 319 4.13 24.17 9.49
CA PRO A 319 5.13 25.23 9.47
C PRO A 319 5.56 25.55 10.90
N GLU A 320 6.66 26.29 11.04
CA GLU A 320 7.00 26.94 12.30
C GLU A 320 5.85 27.90 12.70
N GLY A 321 5.14 27.61 13.80
CA GLY A 321 3.96 28.37 14.25
C GLY A 321 2.59 27.76 13.93
N GLY A 322 2.53 26.62 13.23
CA GLY A 322 1.29 25.85 12.95
C GLY A 322 0.51 26.31 11.72
N TYR A 323 -0.42 25.48 11.24
CA TYR A 323 -1.12 25.65 9.96
C TYR A 323 -1.93 26.96 9.79
N ALA A 324 -2.19 27.69 10.88
CA ALA A 324 -2.87 28.98 10.84
C ALA A 324 -2.02 30.11 10.22
N ALA A 325 -0.71 29.91 10.04
CA ALA A 325 0.23 30.89 9.51
C ALA A 325 0.51 30.73 7.99
N LEU A 326 -0.11 29.78 7.31
CA LEU A 326 0.25 29.38 5.93
C LEU A 326 -0.78 29.79 4.89
N GLU A 327 -0.49 30.86 4.15
CA GLU A 327 -1.09 31.09 2.83
C GLU A 327 -0.13 30.67 1.69
N SER A 328 1.18 30.46 1.95
CA SER A 328 2.20 30.42 0.88
C SER A 328 3.19 29.23 0.78
N ASP A 329 3.34 28.31 1.74
CA ASP A 329 4.63 27.54 1.83
C ASP A 329 4.57 26.00 1.64
N LEU A 330 3.62 25.44 0.88
CA LEU A 330 3.37 23.99 0.89
C LEU A 330 4.44 23.05 0.26
N ASN A 331 5.59 23.56 -0.20
CA ASN A 331 6.76 22.86 -0.78
C ASN A 331 6.67 21.31 -0.88
N LEU A 332 5.89 20.81 -1.85
CA LEU A 332 5.53 19.40 -1.97
C LEU A 332 6.66 18.59 -2.66
N GLU A 333 7.19 17.56 -2.00
CA GLU A 333 8.11 16.58 -2.62
C GLU A 333 7.35 15.61 -3.53
N GLY A 334 7.89 15.30 -4.73
CA GLY A 334 7.33 14.31 -5.67
C GLY A 334 6.49 14.87 -6.83
N THR A 335 6.53 16.19 -7.05
CA THR A 335 5.79 16.91 -8.11
C THR A 335 6.15 16.48 -9.53
N ASP A 336 7.30 15.84 -9.75
CA ASP A 336 7.70 15.35 -11.07
C ASP A 336 6.69 14.33 -11.66
N ARG A 337 5.96 13.62 -10.80
CA ARG A 337 4.91 12.67 -11.20
C ARG A 337 3.68 13.34 -11.80
N TRP A 338 3.47 14.64 -11.59
CA TRP A 338 2.32 15.38 -12.12
C TRP A 338 2.48 15.67 -13.63
N ARG A 339 3.71 15.64 -14.14
CA ARG A 339 4.05 15.85 -15.56
C ARG A 339 3.53 14.77 -16.50
N TYR A 340 3.09 13.62 -15.98
CA TYR A 340 2.56 12.50 -16.76
C TYR A 340 1.03 12.48 -16.85
N SER A 341 0.33 13.41 -16.17
CA SER A 341 -1.10 13.57 -16.38
C SER A 341 -1.36 14.54 -17.52
N THR A 342 -2.38 14.23 -18.33
CA THR A 342 -2.90 15.15 -19.36
C THR A 342 -3.75 16.26 -18.77
N SER A 343 -3.90 16.31 -17.44
CA SER A 343 -4.64 17.34 -16.72
C SER A 343 -3.68 18.19 -15.89
N ASP A 344 -3.75 19.51 -16.09
CA ASP A 344 -3.03 20.51 -15.27
C ASP A 344 -3.40 20.46 -13.77
N MET A 345 -4.43 19.70 -13.42
CA MET A 345 -4.93 19.50 -12.05
C MET A 345 -4.40 18.24 -11.38
N ALA A 346 -3.51 17.47 -12.03
CA ALA A 346 -2.95 16.29 -11.39
C ALA A 346 -2.08 16.62 -10.19
N PRO A 347 -2.12 15.79 -9.13
CA PRO A 347 -2.80 14.49 -9.00
C PRO A 347 -4.21 14.62 -8.41
N PHE A 348 -4.75 15.85 -8.32
CA PHE A 348 -6.09 16.13 -7.82
C PHE A 348 -7.21 15.77 -8.82
N ASP A 349 -6.86 15.17 -9.95
CA ASP A 349 -7.77 14.72 -11.00
C ASP A 349 -8.38 13.33 -10.72
N LYS A 350 -8.10 12.72 -9.56
CA LYS A 350 -8.67 11.43 -9.13
C LYS A 350 -9.64 11.60 -7.96
N GLU A 351 -10.53 10.62 -7.78
CA GLU A 351 -11.30 10.55 -6.54
C GLU A 351 -10.38 10.14 -5.38
N MET A 352 -10.55 10.81 -4.25
CA MET A 352 -9.79 10.63 -3.02
C MET A 352 -10.75 10.32 -1.88
N TYR A 353 -10.24 9.64 -0.86
CA TYR A 353 -10.93 9.40 0.41
C TYR A 353 -10.04 9.90 1.54
N ILE A 354 -10.61 10.04 2.73
CA ILE A 354 -9.89 10.56 3.89
C ILE A 354 -9.47 9.41 4.80
N THR A 355 -8.23 9.45 5.25
CA THR A 355 -7.73 8.64 6.36
C THR A 355 -7.31 9.54 7.52
N ILE A 356 -7.63 9.10 8.74
CA ILE A 356 -7.20 9.77 9.97
C ILE A 356 -6.62 8.70 10.88
N GLY A 357 -5.38 8.87 11.30
CA GLY A 357 -4.73 7.91 12.20
C GLY A 357 -3.44 8.46 12.77
N VAL A 358 -2.84 7.71 13.69
CA VAL A 358 -1.53 8.05 14.26
C VAL A 358 -0.57 6.91 13.98
N GLY A 359 0.39 7.17 13.10
CA GLY A 359 1.53 6.28 12.86
C GLY A 359 2.61 6.48 13.93
N VAL A 360 3.47 5.48 14.11
CA VAL A 360 4.62 5.55 15.01
C VAL A 360 5.83 4.85 14.39
N GLY A 361 6.97 5.53 14.39
CA GLY A 361 8.20 5.00 13.80
C GLY A 361 8.09 4.71 12.30
N GLY A 362 8.85 3.73 11.81
CA GLY A 362 8.89 3.38 10.39
C GLY A 362 9.73 4.36 9.55
N TRP A 363 9.46 4.36 8.25
CA TRP A 363 10.18 5.12 7.21
C TRP A 363 9.72 6.57 7.11
N ASN A 364 8.65 6.94 7.81
CA ASN A 364 8.17 8.31 7.95
C ASN A 364 9.18 9.26 8.61
N PHE A 365 10.19 8.72 9.28
CA PHE A 365 11.27 9.50 9.89
C PHE A 365 12.53 9.34 9.05
N PRO A 366 13.12 10.42 8.51
CA PRO A 366 14.36 10.34 7.76
C PRO A 366 15.50 9.84 8.66
N ASP A 367 16.47 9.14 8.08
CA ASP A 367 17.63 8.68 8.84
C ASP A 367 18.48 9.84 9.33
N ARG A 368 19.01 9.71 10.55
CA ARG A 368 19.81 10.74 11.22
C ARG A 368 21.16 10.18 11.62
N LYS A 369 22.23 10.93 11.30
CA LYS A 369 23.61 10.54 11.62
C LYS A 369 24.02 10.82 13.07
N ASP A 370 23.22 11.60 13.80
CA ASP A 370 23.48 12.03 15.18
C ASP A 370 23.15 10.96 16.24
N GLY A 371 22.60 9.81 15.82
CA GLY A 371 22.19 8.74 16.72
C GLY A 371 20.93 9.05 17.54
N SER A 372 20.24 10.17 17.27
CA SER A 372 18.98 10.52 17.94
C SER A 372 17.87 9.54 17.57
N LYS A 373 17.84 9.08 16.32
CA LYS A 373 16.91 8.05 15.83
C LYS A 373 17.44 6.65 16.16
N PRO A 374 16.69 5.82 16.92
CA PRO A 374 17.19 4.52 17.36
C PRO A 374 17.16 3.42 16.28
N TRP A 375 16.68 3.70 15.07
CA TRP A 375 16.65 2.76 13.95
C TRP A 375 17.07 3.43 12.65
N VAL A 376 17.43 2.60 11.67
CA VAL A 376 17.76 3.02 10.30
C VAL A 376 16.68 2.51 9.35
N ASN A 377 16.24 3.28 8.37
CA ASN A 377 15.23 2.81 7.43
C ASN A 377 15.79 1.66 6.57
N GLY A 378 14.94 0.67 6.27
CA GLY A 378 15.34 -0.53 5.51
C GLY A 378 16.11 -1.61 6.28
N GLU A 379 16.60 -1.36 7.50
CA GLU A 379 17.31 -2.40 8.26
C GLU A 379 16.37 -3.48 8.84
N PRO A 380 16.74 -4.79 8.80
CA PRO A 380 15.90 -5.87 9.33
C PRO A 380 15.58 -5.74 10.84
N LYS A 381 16.41 -5.02 11.60
CA LYS A 381 16.28 -4.88 13.05
C LYS A 381 15.61 -3.58 13.47
N SER A 382 15.10 -2.76 12.54
CA SER A 382 14.64 -1.40 12.85
C SER A 382 13.53 -1.34 13.88
N GLN A 383 12.47 -2.14 13.72
CA GLN A 383 11.40 -2.23 14.70
C GLN A 383 11.91 -2.73 16.06
N LYS A 384 12.83 -3.70 16.07
CA LYS A 384 13.45 -4.24 17.29
C LYS A 384 14.33 -3.20 18.00
N ASN A 385 15.08 -2.39 17.27
CA ASN A 385 15.90 -1.33 17.82
C ASN A 385 15.04 -0.19 18.37
N PHE A 386 13.96 0.17 17.67
CA PHE A 386 12.92 1.08 18.19
C PHE A 386 12.35 0.56 19.51
N TYR A 387 11.93 -0.71 19.57
CA TYR A 387 11.42 -1.32 20.80
C TYR A 387 12.44 -1.34 21.95
N ARG A 388 13.71 -1.65 21.67
CA ARG A 388 14.80 -1.63 22.67
C ARG A 388 15.05 -0.22 23.23
N ALA A 389 14.81 0.81 22.43
CA ALA A 389 14.95 2.20 22.84
C ALA A 389 13.75 2.75 23.61
N LYS A 390 12.76 1.92 23.98
CA LYS A 390 11.53 2.32 24.67
C LYS A 390 11.74 3.21 25.89
N SER A 391 12.76 2.95 26.70
CA SER A 391 13.09 3.78 27.87
C SER A 391 13.50 5.22 27.53
N LYS A 392 13.88 5.50 26.27
CA LYS A 392 14.23 6.84 25.79
C LYS A 392 13.00 7.61 25.31
N TRP A 393 12.20 7.00 24.44
CA TRP A 393 11.12 7.73 23.75
C TRP A 393 9.76 7.64 24.46
N TYR A 394 9.41 6.51 25.08
CA TYR A 394 8.09 6.34 25.67
C TYR A 394 7.79 7.32 26.82
N PRO A 395 8.76 7.72 27.68
CA PRO A 395 8.52 8.75 28.69
C PRO A 395 8.12 10.12 28.13
N THR A 396 8.40 10.39 26.84
CA THR A 396 7.95 11.63 26.20
C THR A 396 6.44 11.62 25.91
N TRP A 397 5.82 10.44 25.91
CA TRP A 397 4.39 10.29 25.62
C TRP A 397 3.55 10.53 26.87
N ASN A 398 2.57 11.43 26.75
CA ASN A 398 1.71 11.84 27.85
C ASN A 398 0.28 12.13 27.35
N ASN A 399 -0.51 12.91 28.08
CA ASN A 399 -1.87 13.27 27.69
C ASN A 399 -1.95 14.15 26.42
N GLN A 400 -0.83 14.75 26.01
CA GLN A 400 -0.68 15.51 24.77
C GLN A 400 -0.30 14.62 23.58
N SER A 401 -0.07 13.32 23.78
CA SER A 401 0.31 12.36 22.72
C SER A 401 -0.89 11.75 22.00
N ALA A 402 -2.09 12.24 22.28
CA ALA A 402 -3.29 11.89 21.53
C ALA A 402 -3.49 12.86 20.37
N LEU A 403 -3.81 12.33 19.20
CA LEU A 403 -4.47 13.09 18.14
C LEU A 403 -5.90 13.33 18.58
N VAL A 404 -6.31 14.60 18.66
CA VAL A 404 -7.69 14.96 18.98
C VAL A 404 -8.27 15.70 17.78
N VAL A 405 -9.23 15.08 17.11
CA VAL A 405 -9.94 15.67 15.97
C VAL A 405 -11.29 16.16 16.43
N ASP A 406 -11.57 17.41 16.13
CA ASP A 406 -12.84 18.03 16.47
C ASP A 406 -13.84 17.98 15.31
N TYR A 407 -13.45 18.42 14.10
CA TYR A 407 -14.29 18.22 12.92
C TYR A 407 -13.48 18.07 11.63
N LEU A 408 -14.17 17.52 10.64
CA LEU A 408 -13.78 17.46 9.24
C LEU A 408 -14.98 17.83 8.38
N ASP A 409 -14.87 18.90 7.62
CA ASP A 409 -15.85 19.32 6.63
C ASP A 409 -15.21 19.35 5.25
N ILE A 410 -15.98 18.97 4.23
CA ILE A 410 -15.55 19.04 2.84
C ILE A 410 -16.60 19.82 2.06
N TYR A 411 -16.14 20.84 1.33
CA TYR A 411 -16.96 21.73 0.52
C TYR A 411 -16.59 21.59 -0.95
N ALA A 412 -17.60 21.67 -1.81
CA ALA A 412 -17.45 21.70 -3.25
C ALA A 412 -16.94 23.07 -3.74
N ILE A 413 -16.11 23.09 -4.80
CA ILE A 413 -15.45 24.30 -5.33
C ILE A 413 -15.85 24.70 -6.75
#